data_AF-A0A966ZEX0-F1
#
_entry.id   AF-A0A966ZEX0-F1
#
_cell.length_a   1.000
_cell.length_b   1.000
_cell.length_c   1.000
_cell.angle_alpha   90.00
_cell.angle_beta   90.00
_cell.angle_gamma   90.00
#
_symmetry.space_group_name_H-M   'P 1'
#
loop_
_entity.id
_entity.type
_entity.pdbx_description
1 polymer ?
#
loop_
_entity_poly.entity_id
_entity_poly.type
_entity_poly.pdbx_seq_one_letter_code
_entity_poly.pdbx_strand_id
1 'polypeptide(L)'
;EYAASPPAHKVLADRITARDPGNAPSSGERIGFVYVKPPAGQAASKLQGDRVETPAWITEHGLVPDAQYYIEHQLMNPLSQLFGIMLEMMPGYVAPASWGKTPEKIIVQREELAGDLLFRRGLQACGQAAMSLFVKSLGGTGVQAQAKPKLYRGGIRTPLIDPSLLAAAPKRQSSMDAFLNQTAFIEDGRLVREMQAVKRSVNKSTKNTE
;
A
#
# COMPACT_ATOMS: atom_id res chain seq x y z
N GLU A 1 -3.25 -11.28 34.12
CA GLU A 1 -4.06 -10.21 33.49
C GLU A 1 -3.36 -9.74 32.22
N TYR A 2 -4.06 -9.71 31.08
CA TYR A 2 -3.54 -9.03 29.89
C TYR A 2 -3.95 -7.56 29.97
N ALA A 3 -3.01 -6.69 30.35
CA ALA A 3 -3.24 -5.25 30.27
C ALA A 3 -3.19 -4.83 28.79
N ALA A 4 -4.32 -4.34 28.27
CA ALA A 4 -4.39 -3.83 26.91
C ALA A 4 -3.48 -2.59 26.76
N SER A 5 -2.67 -2.55 25.70
CA SER A 5 -1.89 -1.35 25.38
C SER A 5 -2.86 -0.19 25.11
N PRO A 6 -2.66 0.98 25.74
CA PRO A 6 -3.51 2.13 25.48
C PRO A 6 -3.40 2.54 24.01
N PRO A 7 -4.51 2.97 23.38
CA PRO A 7 -4.48 3.43 22.00
C PRO A 7 -3.67 4.73 21.88
N ALA A 8 -3.05 4.96 20.71
CA ALA A 8 -2.12 6.06 20.52
C ALA A 8 -2.72 7.45 20.84
N HIS A 9 -3.97 7.69 20.46
CA HIS A 9 -4.67 8.96 20.73
C HIS A 9 -4.90 9.21 22.23
N LYS A 10 -5.04 8.17 23.05
CA LYS A 10 -5.16 8.29 24.50
C LYS A 10 -3.83 8.72 25.12
N VAL A 11 -2.75 8.04 24.74
CA VAL A 11 -1.38 8.38 25.20
C VAL A 11 -1.01 9.81 24.79
N LEU A 12 -1.41 10.23 23.60
CA LEU A 12 -1.22 11.62 23.15
C LEU A 12 -2.05 12.61 23.97
N ALA A 13 -3.32 12.30 24.28
CA ALA A 13 -4.15 13.17 25.12
C ALA A 13 -3.55 13.34 26.53
N ASP A 14 -3.05 12.26 27.12
CA ASP A 14 -2.39 12.28 28.43
C ASP A 14 -1.11 13.14 28.37
N ARG A 15 -0.33 13.04 27.28
CA ARG A 15 0.87 13.87 27.05
C ARG A 15 0.53 15.35 26.87
N ILE A 16 -0.54 15.68 26.14
CA ILE A 16 -1.00 17.07 25.97
C ILE A 16 -1.45 17.62 27.32
N THR A 17 -2.18 16.84 28.11
CA THR A 17 -2.61 17.25 29.46
C THR A 17 -1.42 17.51 30.38
N ALA A 18 -0.38 16.68 30.31
CA ALA A 18 0.82 16.84 31.13
C ALA A 18 1.66 18.06 30.75
N ARG A 19 1.70 18.43 29.45
CA ARG A 19 2.47 19.59 28.97
C ARG A 19 1.72 20.91 29.11
N ASP A 20 0.41 20.90 28.87
CA ASP A 20 -0.48 22.07 28.88
C ASP A 20 -1.89 21.65 29.36
N PRO A 21 -2.13 21.66 30.68
CA PRO A 21 -3.41 21.22 31.24
C PRO A 21 -4.59 22.12 30.82
N GLY A 22 -4.33 23.35 30.35
CA GLY A 22 -5.37 24.27 29.89
C GLY A 22 -5.93 23.90 28.52
N ASN A 23 -5.16 23.17 27.71
CA ASN A 23 -5.54 22.74 26.35
C ASN A 23 -5.72 21.22 26.26
N ALA A 24 -6.08 20.58 27.39
CA ALA A 24 -6.28 19.15 27.46
C ALA A 24 -7.52 18.72 26.63
N PRO A 25 -7.37 17.73 25.72
CA PRO A 25 -8.49 17.21 24.95
C PRO A 25 -9.56 16.60 25.84
N SER A 26 -10.83 16.90 25.57
CA SER A 26 -11.95 16.34 26.34
C SER A 26 -12.31 14.93 25.92
N SER A 27 -12.94 14.17 26.82
CA SER A 27 -13.46 12.84 26.49
C SER A 27 -14.49 12.94 25.37
N GLY A 28 -14.30 12.15 24.30
CA GLY A 28 -15.16 12.17 23.10
C GLY A 28 -14.67 13.09 21.98
N GLU A 29 -13.65 13.92 22.24
CA GLU A 29 -13.04 14.78 21.23
C GLU A 29 -12.09 14.00 20.31
N ARG A 30 -12.02 14.38 19.03
CA ARG A 30 -11.11 13.78 18.05
C ARG A 30 -9.79 14.56 18.02
N ILE A 31 -8.68 13.85 18.22
CA ILE A 31 -7.35 14.44 18.18
C ILE A 31 -6.67 14.08 16.86
N GLY A 32 -6.32 15.09 16.07
CA GLY A 32 -5.49 14.91 14.87
C GLY A 32 -4.03 14.71 15.27
N PHE A 33 -3.41 13.65 14.74
CA PHE A 33 -2.01 13.33 15.02
C PHE A 33 -1.29 12.80 13.78
N VAL A 34 0.03 12.91 13.82
CA VAL A 34 0.94 12.44 12.77
C VAL A 34 2.02 11.57 13.39
N TYR A 35 2.41 10.50 12.70
CA TYR A 35 3.54 9.67 13.11
C TYR A 35 4.86 10.40 12.84
N VAL A 36 5.70 10.47 13.86
CA VAL A 36 7.01 11.12 13.83
C VAL A 36 8.12 10.08 13.90
N LYS A 37 9.25 10.40 13.26
CA LYS A 37 10.45 9.58 13.31
C LYS A 37 11.01 9.56 14.73
N PRO A 38 11.64 8.44 15.15
CA PRO A 38 12.40 8.43 16.38
C PRO A 38 13.58 9.44 16.29
N PRO A 39 14.08 9.91 17.43
CA PRO A 39 15.31 10.69 17.48
C PRO A 39 16.45 9.97 16.75
N ALA A 40 17.35 10.75 16.13
CA ALA A 40 18.45 10.18 15.36
C ALA A 40 19.29 9.22 16.23
N GLY A 41 19.52 7.99 15.71
CA GLY A 41 20.26 6.95 16.41
C GLY A 41 19.44 6.08 17.38
N GLN A 42 18.15 6.34 17.54
CA GLN A 42 17.26 5.50 18.34
C GLN A 42 16.36 4.63 17.46
N ALA A 43 16.08 3.41 17.92
CA ALA A 43 15.06 2.58 17.31
C ALA A 43 13.67 3.19 17.54
N ALA A 44 12.76 3.00 16.59
CA ALA A 44 11.36 3.39 16.76
C ALA A 44 10.77 2.69 18.00
N SER A 45 10.07 3.44 18.84
CA SER A 45 9.37 2.85 20.00
C SER A 45 8.39 1.77 19.51
N LYS A 46 8.29 0.68 20.27
CA LYS A 46 7.28 -0.35 20.02
C LYS A 46 5.87 0.16 20.29
N LEU A 47 5.75 1.19 21.15
CA LEU A 47 4.47 1.78 21.51
C LEU A 47 4.09 2.85 20.49
N GLN A 48 2.91 2.68 19.90
CA GLN A 48 2.37 3.61 18.90
C GLN A 48 2.14 5.00 19.50
N GLY A 49 1.76 5.08 20.78
CA GLY A 49 1.55 6.34 21.50
C GLY A 49 2.78 7.23 21.52
N ASP A 50 3.99 6.66 21.63
CA ASP A 50 5.25 7.42 21.69
C ASP A 50 5.68 7.98 20.34
N ARG A 51 5.08 7.46 19.25
CA ARG A 51 5.44 7.82 17.88
C ARG A 51 4.49 8.81 17.24
N VAL A 52 3.47 9.28 17.95
CA VAL A 52 2.47 10.21 17.41
C VAL A 52 2.55 11.56 18.09
N GLU A 53 2.31 12.63 17.34
CA GLU A 53 2.29 13.99 17.86
C GLU A 53 1.36 14.91 17.05
N THR A 54 0.98 16.07 17.59
CA THR A 54 0.08 17.00 16.88
C THR A 54 0.82 17.78 15.78
N PRO A 55 0.16 18.13 14.66
CA PRO A 55 0.79 18.90 13.58
C PRO A 55 1.39 20.25 14.01
N ALA A 56 0.73 20.93 14.95
CA ALA A 56 1.21 22.19 15.52
C ALA A 56 2.55 21.97 16.24
N TRP A 57 2.60 20.97 17.14
CA TRP A 57 3.80 20.66 17.90
C TRP A 57 4.96 20.20 17.00
N ILE A 58 4.66 19.41 15.97
CA ILE A 58 5.65 18.96 14.98
C ILE A 58 6.31 20.15 14.30
N THR A 59 5.54 21.16 13.93
CA THR A 59 6.04 22.36 13.25
C THR A 59 6.88 23.22 14.20
N GLU A 60 6.40 23.44 15.42
CA GLU A 60 7.07 24.24 16.45
C GLU A 60 8.42 23.63 16.89
N HIS A 61 8.48 22.30 17.01
CA HIS A 61 9.65 21.58 17.52
C HIS A 61 10.51 20.98 16.41
N GLY A 62 10.18 21.23 15.14
CA GLY A 62 10.93 20.72 13.99
C GLY A 62 11.00 19.19 13.91
N LEU A 63 9.95 18.49 14.37
CA LEU A 63 9.89 17.03 14.29
C LEU A 63 9.69 16.59 12.84
N VAL A 64 10.25 15.43 12.47
CA VAL A 64 10.16 14.91 11.11
C VAL A 64 9.10 13.81 11.04
N PRO A 65 8.08 13.93 10.18
CA PRO A 65 7.12 12.86 9.95
C PRO A 65 7.76 11.56 9.44
N ASP A 66 7.23 10.43 9.88
CA ASP A 66 7.72 9.10 9.53
C ASP A 66 7.09 8.58 8.23
N ALA A 67 7.61 9.06 7.10
CA ALA A 67 7.16 8.63 5.78
C ALA A 67 7.20 7.10 5.57
N GLN A 68 8.17 6.40 6.17
CA GLN A 68 8.28 4.94 6.05
C GLN A 68 7.08 4.26 6.72
N TYR A 69 6.73 4.71 7.93
CA TYR A 69 5.57 4.19 8.64
C TYR A 69 4.27 4.34 7.81
N TYR A 70 4.04 5.50 7.22
CA TYR A 70 2.87 5.75 6.37
C TYR A 70 2.84 4.86 5.12
N ILE A 71 3.97 4.68 4.46
CA ILE A 71 4.07 3.79 3.30
C ILE A 71 3.68 2.37 3.71
N GLU A 72 4.34 1.81 4.73
CA GLU A 72 4.16 0.41 5.13
C GLU A 72 2.75 0.12 5.68
N HIS A 73 2.20 1.01 6.51
CA HIS A 73 1.01 0.70 7.31
C HIS A 73 -0.30 1.24 6.72
N GLN A 74 -0.23 2.20 5.79
CA GLN A 74 -1.44 2.85 5.24
C GLN A 74 -1.53 2.73 3.72
N LEU A 75 -0.41 2.84 3.01
CA LEU A 75 -0.43 2.90 1.55
C LEU A 75 -0.16 1.54 0.90
N MET A 76 0.77 0.76 1.46
CA MET A 76 1.32 -0.41 0.80
C MET A 76 0.25 -1.45 0.48
N ASN A 77 -0.49 -1.92 1.49
CA ASN A 77 -1.50 -2.96 1.29
C ASN A 77 -2.61 -2.56 0.30
N PRO A 78 -3.34 -1.44 0.48
CA PRO A 78 -4.44 -1.10 -0.43
C PRO A 78 -3.97 -0.84 -1.86
N LEU A 79 -2.80 -0.23 -2.05
CA LEU A 79 -2.28 0.03 -3.39
C LEU A 79 -1.72 -1.23 -4.04
N SER A 80 -1.06 -2.11 -3.29
CA SER A 80 -0.58 -3.40 -3.81
C SER A 80 -1.74 -4.28 -4.26
N GLN A 81 -2.83 -4.29 -3.49
CA GLN A 81 -4.08 -4.97 -3.84
C GLN A 81 -4.70 -4.41 -5.13
N LEU A 82 -4.82 -3.09 -5.22
CA LEU A 82 -5.40 -2.42 -6.39
C LEU A 82 -4.58 -2.67 -7.66
N PHE A 83 -3.27 -2.45 -7.59
CA PHE A 83 -2.39 -2.58 -8.75
C PHE A 83 -2.05 -4.04 -9.09
N GLY A 84 -2.17 -4.97 -8.15
CA GLY A 84 -2.03 -6.41 -8.38
C GLY A 84 -3.03 -6.95 -9.41
N ILE A 85 -4.20 -6.31 -9.57
CA ILE A 85 -5.19 -6.68 -10.59
C ILE A 85 -4.62 -6.42 -12.00
N MET A 86 -3.93 -5.29 -12.19
CA MET A 86 -3.42 -4.82 -13.48
C MET A 86 -1.88 -4.90 -13.58
N LEU A 87 -1.28 -5.88 -12.91
CA LEU A 87 0.16 -6.03 -12.76
C LEU A 87 0.92 -6.04 -14.10
N GLU A 88 0.38 -6.68 -15.14
CA GLU A 88 1.00 -6.76 -16.46
C GLU A 88 1.14 -5.40 -17.15
N MET A 89 0.32 -4.42 -16.75
CA MET A 89 0.35 -3.06 -17.30
C MET A 89 1.32 -2.14 -16.57
N MET A 90 1.88 -2.59 -15.43
CA MET A 90 2.75 -1.75 -14.62
C MET A 90 4.14 -1.56 -15.28
N PRO A 91 4.67 -0.33 -15.32
CA PRO A 91 6.01 -0.08 -15.82
C PRO A 91 7.07 -0.85 -15.04
N GLY A 92 7.94 -1.57 -15.76
CA GLY A 92 9.01 -2.36 -15.16
C GLY A 92 8.59 -3.74 -14.67
N TYR A 93 7.34 -4.15 -14.92
CA TYR A 93 6.90 -5.52 -14.67
C TYR A 93 7.70 -6.53 -15.51
N VAL A 94 8.09 -7.62 -14.85
CA VAL A 94 8.70 -8.80 -15.47
C VAL A 94 7.95 -10.01 -14.94
N ALA A 95 7.47 -10.86 -15.84
CA ALA A 95 6.75 -12.07 -15.45
C ALA A 95 7.64 -12.99 -14.59
N PRO A 96 7.11 -13.54 -13.48
CA PRO A 96 7.87 -14.48 -12.66
C PRO A 96 8.09 -15.79 -13.42
N ALA A 97 9.12 -16.55 -13.03
CA ALA A 97 9.43 -17.84 -13.65
C ALA A 97 8.27 -18.86 -13.50
N SER A 98 7.54 -18.79 -12.38
CA SER A 98 6.33 -19.58 -12.15
C SER A 98 5.37 -18.83 -11.24
N TRP A 99 4.09 -19.13 -11.43
CA TRP A 99 3.01 -18.65 -10.58
C TRP A 99 2.67 -19.66 -9.48
N GLY A 100 2.08 -19.16 -8.39
CA GLY A 100 1.47 -19.99 -7.36
C GLY A 100 0.47 -21.01 -7.95
N LYS A 101 0.36 -22.19 -7.32
CA LYS A 101 -0.50 -23.27 -7.81
C LYS A 101 -1.99 -23.07 -7.51
N THR A 102 -2.32 -22.20 -6.54
CA THR A 102 -3.70 -21.93 -6.13
C THR A 102 -4.06 -20.47 -6.41
N PRO A 103 -5.34 -20.16 -6.67
CA PRO A 103 -5.77 -18.79 -6.96
C PRO A 103 -5.34 -17.77 -5.90
N GLU A 104 -5.39 -18.15 -4.62
CA GLU A 104 -5.02 -17.28 -3.49
C GLU A 104 -3.53 -16.96 -3.53
N LYS A 105 -2.70 -17.96 -3.83
CA LYS A 105 -1.25 -17.77 -3.94
C LYS A 105 -0.89 -16.91 -5.15
N ILE A 106 -1.64 -17.03 -6.25
CA ILE A 106 -1.45 -16.17 -7.42
C ILE A 106 -1.77 -14.73 -7.05
N ILE A 107 -2.89 -14.48 -6.36
CA ILE A 107 -3.29 -13.14 -5.92
C ILE A 107 -2.22 -12.54 -5.01
N VAL A 108 -1.81 -13.24 -3.96
CA VAL A 108 -0.77 -12.78 -3.05
C VAL A 108 0.54 -12.46 -3.80
N GLN A 109 0.97 -13.35 -4.70
CA GLN A 109 2.18 -13.13 -5.50
C GLN A 109 2.05 -11.89 -6.42
N ARG A 110 0.86 -11.62 -6.96
CA ARG A 110 0.60 -10.42 -7.77
C ARG A 110 0.68 -9.16 -6.92
N GLU A 111 0.07 -9.18 -5.73
CA GLU A 111 0.11 -8.07 -4.77
C GLU A 111 1.55 -7.77 -4.34
N GLU A 112 2.33 -8.79 -4.01
CA GLU A 112 3.75 -8.65 -3.65
C GLU A 112 4.56 -8.00 -4.77
N LEU A 113 4.41 -8.46 -6.02
CA LEU A 113 5.12 -7.88 -7.17
C LEU A 113 4.70 -6.44 -7.44
N ALA A 114 3.42 -6.11 -7.32
CA ALA A 114 2.92 -4.75 -7.47
C ALA A 114 3.47 -3.83 -6.37
N GLY A 115 3.44 -4.27 -5.11
CA GLY A 115 4.01 -3.54 -3.98
C GLY A 115 5.50 -3.27 -4.16
N ASP A 116 6.25 -4.27 -4.63
CA ASP A 116 7.66 -4.13 -4.94
C ASP A 116 7.93 -3.09 -6.04
N LEU A 117 7.13 -3.08 -7.11
CA LEU A 117 7.28 -2.09 -8.18
C LEU A 117 6.96 -0.67 -7.70
N LEU A 118 5.98 -0.51 -6.81
CA LEU A 118 5.55 0.79 -6.30
C LEU A 118 6.50 1.36 -5.26
N PHE A 119 6.90 0.56 -4.26
CA PHE A 119 7.46 1.09 -3.02
C PHE A 119 8.95 0.80 -2.82
N ARG A 120 9.54 -0.15 -3.55
CA ARG A 120 10.93 -0.61 -3.32
C ARG A 120 11.93 0.55 -3.27
N ARG A 121 11.89 1.46 -4.24
CA ARG A 121 12.83 2.61 -4.28
C ARG A 121 12.63 3.58 -3.12
N GLY A 122 11.37 3.85 -2.77
CA GLY A 122 11.03 4.75 -1.66
C GLY A 122 11.47 4.18 -0.31
N LEU A 123 11.17 2.91 -0.05
CA LEU A 123 11.55 2.23 1.18
C LEU A 123 13.08 2.08 1.31
N GLN A 124 13.78 1.79 0.21
CA GLN A 124 15.26 1.78 0.20
C GLN A 124 15.86 3.14 0.58
N ALA A 125 15.29 4.23 0.07
CA ALA A 125 15.73 5.58 0.41
C ALA A 125 15.49 5.91 1.90
N CYS A 126 14.38 5.44 2.48
CA CYS A 126 14.09 5.60 3.91
C CYS A 126 15.07 4.82 4.80
N GLY A 127 15.35 3.55 4.46
CA GLY A 127 16.24 2.68 5.24
C GLY A 127 17.72 3.11 5.20
N GLN A 128 18.21 3.58 4.04
CA GLN A 128 19.60 4.07 3.93
C GLN A 128 19.83 5.35 4.74
N ALA A 129 18.83 6.21 4.88
CA ALA A 129 18.93 7.43 5.68
C ALA A 129 19.19 7.10 7.16
N ALA A 130 18.45 6.15 7.74
CA ALA A 130 18.62 5.74 9.14
C ALA A 130 19.99 5.07 9.39
N MET A 131 20.42 4.18 8.48
CA MET A 131 21.71 3.49 8.61
C MET A 131 22.91 4.43 8.40
N SER A 132 22.83 5.37 7.45
CA SER A 132 23.90 6.36 7.23
C SER A 132 24.07 7.33 8.41
N LEU A 133 22.96 7.74 9.05
CA LEU A 133 22.99 8.59 10.24
C LEU A 133 23.57 7.86 11.45
N PHE A 134 23.25 6.58 11.62
CA PHE A 134 23.80 5.74 12.69
C PHE A 134 25.32 5.50 12.52
N VAL A 135 25.78 5.19 11.30
CA VAL A 135 27.21 5.03 11.01
C VAL A 135 27.97 6.35 11.21
N LYS A 136 27.34 7.48 10.86
CA LYS A 136 27.88 8.83 11.10
C LYS A 136 27.95 9.19 12.60
N SER A 137 26.97 8.76 13.41
CA SER A 137 26.99 8.98 14.86
C SER A 137 28.03 8.12 15.60
N LEU A 138 28.51 7.04 14.98
CA LEU A 138 29.57 6.17 15.52
C LEU A 138 30.99 6.60 15.10
N GLY A 139 31.16 7.77 14.50
CA GLY A 139 32.49 8.33 14.17
C GLY A 139 33.22 7.68 12.99
N GLY A 140 32.56 6.79 12.24
CA GLY A 140 33.14 6.17 11.06
C GLY A 140 33.14 7.10 9.85
N THR A 141 34.31 7.56 9.43
CA THR A 141 34.52 8.12 8.08
C THR A 141 34.67 6.95 7.10
N GLY A 142 33.61 6.57 6.39
CA GLY A 142 33.66 5.31 5.61
C GLY A 142 32.69 5.22 4.44
N VAL A 143 33.20 5.58 3.27
CA VAL A 143 33.00 5.01 1.92
C VAL A 143 31.62 4.42 1.57
N GLN A 144 30.95 5.05 0.60
CA GLN A 144 29.76 4.53 -0.06
C GLN A 144 30.07 3.23 -0.84
N ALA A 145 29.68 2.08 -0.30
CA ALA A 145 29.49 0.88 -1.11
C ALA A 145 28.12 0.97 -1.81
N GLN A 146 28.09 1.59 -2.99
CA GLN A 146 26.89 1.56 -3.84
C GLN A 146 26.74 0.16 -4.46
N ALA A 147 25.90 -0.69 -3.86
CA ALA A 147 25.34 -1.82 -4.59
C ALA A 147 24.37 -1.26 -5.64
N LYS A 148 24.81 -1.18 -6.91
CA LYS A 148 23.94 -0.81 -8.02
C LYS A 148 22.81 -1.86 -8.12
N PRO A 149 21.53 -1.49 -7.92
CA PRO A 149 20.45 -2.43 -8.20
C PRO A 149 20.44 -2.68 -9.71
N LYS A 150 20.35 -3.95 -10.12
CA LYS A 150 20.21 -4.34 -11.52
C LYS A 150 18.94 -3.69 -12.08
N LEU A 151 19.09 -2.58 -12.80
CA LEU A 151 18.04 -2.04 -13.66
C LEU A 151 17.83 -3.04 -14.80
N TYR A 152 16.68 -3.70 -14.83
CA TYR A 152 16.25 -4.38 -16.04
C TYR A 152 15.89 -3.31 -17.08
N ARG A 153 16.75 -3.10 -18.09
CA ARG A 153 16.43 -2.31 -19.28
C ARG A 153 15.54 -3.16 -20.19
N GLY A 154 14.24 -3.18 -19.92
CA GLY A 154 13.25 -3.69 -20.88
C GLY A 154 12.94 -2.59 -21.90
N GLY A 155 13.25 -2.82 -23.18
CA GLY A 155 12.96 -1.88 -24.26
C GLY A 155 11.47 -1.55 -24.38
N ILE A 156 11.17 -0.32 -24.78
CA ILE A 156 9.82 0.20 -25.02
C ILE A 156 9.13 -0.73 -26.03
N ARG A 157 8.13 -1.48 -25.57
CA ARG A 157 7.14 -2.08 -26.45
C ARG A 157 5.92 -1.18 -26.41
N THR A 158 5.50 -0.75 -27.60
CA THR A 158 4.35 0.11 -27.86
C THR A 158 3.13 -0.29 -27.03
N PRO A 159 2.36 0.67 -26.49
CA PRO A 159 1.14 0.35 -25.75
C PRO A 159 0.15 -0.36 -26.67
N LEU A 160 -0.40 -1.49 -26.23
CA LEU A 160 -1.41 -2.28 -26.94
C LEU A 160 -2.83 -1.66 -26.86
N ILE A 161 -2.96 -0.37 -26.57
CA ILE A 161 -4.27 0.28 -26.38
C ILE A 161 -4.36 1.50 -27.30
N ASP A 162 -5.41 1.51 -28.13
CA ASP A 162 -5.81 2.63 -28.97
C ASP A 162 -6.23 3.84 -28.08
N PRO A 163 -5.61 5.02 -28.22
CA PRO A 163 -5.92 6.21 -27.42
C PRO A 163 -7.39 6.65 -27.45
N SER A 164 -8.18 6.19 -28.42
CA SER A 164 -9.62 6.48 -28.53
C SER A 164 -10.47 5.88 -27.41
N LEU A 165 -10.00 4.83 -26.74
CA LEU A 165 -10.76 4.15 -25.66
C LEU A 165 -10.79 4.93 -24.34
N LEU A 166 -9.84 5.84 -24.13
CA LEU A 166 -9.80 6.70 -22.93
C LEU A 166 -10.81 7.85 -23.00
N ALA A 167 -11.28 8.21 -24.21
CA ALA A 167 -12.24 9.28 -24.43
C ALA A 167 -13.71 8.85 -24.17
N ALA A 168 -13.97 7.56 -24.02
CA ALA A 168 -15.33 7.00 -23.96
C ALA A 168 -15.84 6.70 -22.53
N ALA A 169 -15.17 7.16 -21.47
CA ALA A 169 -15.63 6.92 -20.09
C ALA A 169 -16.92 7.72 -19.78
N PRO A 170 -18.06 7.07 -19.46
CA PRO A 170 -19.31 7.76 -19.23
C PRO A 170 -19.31 8.50 -17.88
N LYS A 171 -19.71 9.78 -17.94
CA LYS A 171 -19.88 10.68 -16.79
C LYS A 171 -21.15 10.34 -16.01
N ARG A 172 -21.20 9.24 -15.26
CA ARG A 172 -22.08 9.06 -14.08
C ARG A 172 -21.84 7.68 -13.45
N GLN A 173 -21.50 7.71 -12.17
CA GLN A 173 -21.27 6.54 -11.34
C GLN A 173 -22.61 6.09 -10.75
N SER A 174 -23.03 4.86 -11.01
CA SER A 174 -24.20 4.26 -10.35
C SER A 174 -23.99 2.78 -10.13
N SER A 175 -23.83 2.40 -8.86
CA SER A 175 -23.77 1.03 -8.32
C SER A 175 -22.61 0.12 -8.76
N MET A 176 -22.06 -0.59 -7.77
CA MET A 176 -21.02 -1.62 -7.91
C MET A 176 -21.48 -2.78 -8.80
N ASP A 177 -22.79 -3.07 -8.83
CA ASP A 177 -23.39 -4.09 -9.69
C ASP A 177 -23.40 -3.70 -11.17
N ALA A 178 -23.49 -2.40 -11.49
CA ALA A 178 -23.44 -1.94 -12.88
C ALA A 178 -22.00 -2.01 -13.43
N PHE A 179 -21.01 -1.79 -12.56
CA PHE A 179 -19.60 -1.90 -12.89
C PHE A 179 -19.18 -3.35 -13.19
N LEU A 180 -19.61 -4.31 -12.35
CA LEU A 180 -19.27 -5.73 -12.52
C LEU A 180 -19.95 -6.37 -13.74
N ASN A 181 -21.16 -5.90 -14.10
CA ASN A 181 -21.84 -6.33 -15.33
C ASN A 181 -21.26 -5.69 -16.61
N GLN A 182 -20.55 -4.55 -16.49
CA GLN A 182 -19.86 -3.91 -17.61
C GLN A 182 -18.45 -4.47 -17.87
N THR A 183 -17.87 -5.21 -16.94
CA THR A 183 -16.62 -5.95 -17.14
C THR A 183 -16.77 -7.22 -17.99
N ALA A 184 -17.58 -7.16 -19.05
CA ALA A 184 -17.39 -8.01 -20.21
C ALA A 184 -16.24 -7.44 -21.09
N PHE A 185 -15.07 -7.20 -20.50
CA PHE A 185 -13.84 -6.84 -21.20
C PHE A 185 -13.12 -8.08 -21.77
N ILE A 186 -13.89 -9.09 -22.17
CA ILE A 186 -13.39 -10.22 -22.95
C ILE A 186 -13.91 -10.02 -24.36
N GLU A 187 -13.08 -9.40 -25.22
CA GLU A 187 -13.33 -9.35 -26.67
C GLU A 187 -13.15 -10.73 -27.35
N ASP A 188 -12.87 -11.80 -26.60
CA ASP A 188 -12.88 -13.14 -27.17
C ASP A 188 -14.30 -13.73 -27.15
N GLY A 189 -15.02 -13.53 -28.27
CA GLY A 189 -16.37 -14.05 -28.48
C GLY A 189 -16.50 -15.57 -28.43
N ARG A 190 -15.39 -16.33 -28.35
CA ARG A 190 -15.39 -17.78 -28.06
C ARG A 190 -15.62 -18.06 -26.58
N LEU A 191 -14.91 -17.39 -25.68
CA LEU A 191 -15.00 -17.60 -24.23
C LEU A 191 -16.39 -17.24 -23.70
N VAL A 192 -17.00 -16.17 -24.23
CA VAL A 192 -18.38 -15.77 -23.86
C VAL A 192 -19.38 -16.87 -24.23
N ARG A 193 -19.23 -17.52 -25.40
CA ARG A 193 -20.10 -18.63 -25.82
C ARG A 193 -19.88 -19.88 -24.98
N GLU A 194 -18.64 -20.18 -24.61
CA GLU A 194 -18.33 -21.32 -23.74
C GLU A 194 -18.91 -21.12 -22.33
N MET A 195 -18.75 -19.94 -21.74
CA MET A 195 -19.33 -19.62 -20.43
C MET A 195 -20.87 -19.66 -20.46
N GLN A 196 -21.50 -19.18 -21.54
CA GLN A 196 -22.95 -19.26 -21.71
C GLN A 196 -23.43 -20.72 -21.93
N ALA A 197 -22.65 -21.55 -22.63
CA ALA A 197 -22.95 -22.96 -22.82
C ALA A 197 -22.84 -23.76 -21.51
N VAL A 198 -21.81 -23.52 -20.71
CA VAL A 198 -21.62 -24.12 -19.38
C VAL A 198 -22.74 -23.69 -18.43
N LYS A 199 -23.13 -22.41 -18.44
CA LYS A 199 -24.25 -21.93 -17.60
C LYS A 199 -25.58 -22.59 -17.97
N ARG A 200 -25.80 -22.86 -19.27
CA ARG A 200 -26.99 -23.57 -19.76
C ARG A 200 -26.96 -25.06 -19.41
N SER A 201 -25.79 -25.72 -19.41
CA SER A 201 -25.68 -27.13 -19.01
C SER A 201 -25.90 -27.31 -17.51
N VAL A 202 -25.37 -26.39 -16.68
CA VAL A 202 -25.58 -26.40 -15.22
C VAL A 202 -27.06 -26.22 -14.88
N ASN A 203 -27.74 -25.23 -15.48
CA ASN A 203 -29.18 -25.00 -15.25
C ASN A 203 -30.08 -26.13 -15.78
N LYS A 204 -29.63 -26.88 -16.78
CA LYS A 204 -30.35 -28.05 -17.30
C LYS A 204 -30.15 -29.27 -16.40
N SER A 205 -28.98 -29.40 -15.78
CA SER A 205 -28.69 -30.48 -14.82
C SER A 205 -29.43 -30.28 -13.50
N THR A 206 -29.62 -29.04 -13.03
CA THR A 206 -30.37 -28.74 -11.81
C THR A 206 -31.88 -28.89 -11.95
N LYS A 207 -32.43 -28.85 -13.18
CA LYS A 207 -33.86 -29.08 -13.45
C LYS A 207 -34.25 -30.56 -13.62
N ASN A 208 -33.28 -31.46 -13.74
CA ASN A 208 -33.52 -32.90 -13.91
C ASN A 208 -33.28 -33.70 -12.61
N THR A 209 -32.97 -33.04 -11.51
CA THR A 209 -32.78 -33.63 -10.17
C THR A 209 -33.79 -33.12 -9.13
N GLU A 210 -34.84 -32.43 -9.57
CA GLU A 210 -36.08 -32.19 -8.80
C GLU A 210 -37.21 -33.04 -9.37
#